data_AF-A0A7C7NUZ6-F1
#
_entry.id   AF-A0A7C7NUZ6-F1
#
_cell.length_a   1.000
_cell.length_b   1.000
_cell.length_c   1.000
_cell.angle_alpha   90.00
_cell.angle_beta   90.00
_cell.angle_gamma   90.00
#
_symmetry.space_group_name_H-M   'P 1'
#
loop_
_entity.id
_entity.type
_entity.pdbx_description
1 polymer ?
#
loop_
_entity_poly.entity_id
_entity_poly.type
_entity_poly.pdbx_seq_one_letter_code
_entity_poly.pdbx_strand_id
1 'polypeptide(L)'
;NPEWFDAEYEQMIKDMCLASFESESKIVDWIFEKGEIDFLPKAVVNEFIKNRFNNSLESIGIDKIFEVDEKLLAETEWFDDEIIGTKHGDFFVKRSINYSKRTQSITSDDLF
;
A
#
# COMPACT_ATOMS: atom_id res chain seq x y z
N ASN A 1 -25.55 -6.11 -7.24
CA ASN A 1 -25.49 -7.54 -7.56
C ASN A 1 -24.79 -8.28 -6.43
N PRO A 2 -25.53 -8.77 -5.43
CA PRO A 2 -24.97 -9.51 -4.28
C PRO A 2 -24.39 -10.88 -4.65
N GLU A 3 -24.75 -11.41 -5.82
CA GLU A 3 -24.38 -12.75 -6.29
C GLU A 3 -22.91 -12.89 -6.75
N TRP A 4 -22.13 -11.81 -6.75
CA TRP A 4 -20.72 -11.84 -7.15
C TRP A 4 -19.76 -12.11 -5.99
N PHE A 5 -20.22 -11.98 -4.75
CA PHE A 5 -19.46 -12.29 -3.54
C PHE A 5 -19.91 -13.65 -3.00
N ASP A 6 -19.75 -14.67 -3.84
CA ASP A 6 -19.99 -16.05 -3.46
C ASP A 6 -18.72 -16.69 -2.85
N ALA A 7 -18.87 -17.90 -2.32
CA ALA A 7 -17.76 -18.64 -1.73
C ALA A 7 -16.65 -18.97 -2.75
N GLU A 8 -16.98 -19.08 -4.05
CA GLU A 8 -15.99 -19.31 -5.12
C GLU A 8 -15.14 -18.06 -5.36
N TYR A 9 -15.74 -16.88 -5.35
CA TYR A 9 -15.05 -15.59 -5.46
C TYR A 9 -14.14 -15.34 -4.27
N GLU A 10 -14.60 -15.64 -3.05
CA GLU A 10 -13.74 -15.58 -1.86
C GLU A 10 -12.54 -16.51 -1.97
N GLN A 11 -12.75 -17.75 -2.42
CA GLN A 11 -11.67 -18.72 -2.60
C GLN A 11 -10.67 -18.25 -3.66
N MET A 12 -11.16 -17.73 -4.78
CA MET A 12 -10.32 -17.15 -5.84
C MET A 12 -9.46 -16.00 -5.32
N ILE A 13 -10.03 -15.10 -4.50
CA ILE A 13 -9.26 -14.01 -3.87
C ILE A 13 -8.18 -14.56 -2.95
N LYS A 14 -8.50 -15.55 -2.11
CA LYS A 14 -7.54 -16.17 -1.20
C LYS A 14 -6.38 -16.81 -1.97
N ASP A 15 -6.67 -17.55 -3.04
CA ASP A 15 -5.65 -18.16 -3.89
C ASP A 15 -4.78 -17.11 -4.59
N MET A 16 -5.37 -16.02 -5.09
CA MET A 16 -4.61 -14.89 -5.66
C MET A 16 -3.71 -14.22 -4.63
N CYS A 17 -4.18 -14.02 -3.39
CA CYS A 17 -3.38 -13.46 -2.31
C CYS A 17 -2.18 -14.37 -1.95
N LEU A 18 -2.37 -15.70 -1.92
CA LEU A 18 -1.29 -16.66 -1.69
C LEU A 18 -0.23 -16.61 -2.80
N ALA A 19 -0.66 -16.62 -4.06
CA ALA A 19 0.25 -16.52 -5.22
C ALA A 19 0.99 -15.17 -5.25
N SER A 20 0.31 -14.09 -4.88
CA SER A 20 0.90 -12.76 -4.77
C SER A 20 1.94 -12.71 -3.66
N PHE A 21 1.64 -13.27 -2.49
CA PHE A 21 2.58 -13.37 -1.38
C PHE A 21 3.85 -14.15 -1.76
N GLU A 22 3.72 -15.29 -2.46
CA GLU A 22 4.88 -16.05 -2.93
C GLU A 22 5.75 -15.22 -3.89
N SER A 23 5.12 -14.45 -4.77
CA SER A 23 5.81 -13.59 -5.73
C SER A 23 6.53 -12.43 -5.04
N GLU A 24 5.84 -11.76 -4.10
CA GLU A 24 6.41 -10.68 -3.29
C GLU A 24 7.58 -11.19 -2.43
N SER A 25 7.46 -12.38 -1.84
CA SER A 25 8.56 -12.98 -1.08
C SER A 25 9.80 -13.21 -1.95
N LYS A 26 9.64 -13.66 -3.21
CA LYS A 26 10.78 -13.78 -4.15
C LYS A 26 11.39 -12.42 -4.49
N ILE A 27 10.59 -11.38 -4.59
CA ILE A 27 11.08 -10.01 -4.83
C ILE A 27 11.88 -9.53 -3.62
N VAL A 28 11.37 -9.75 -2.41
CA VAL A 28 12.07 -9.46 -1.16
C VAL A 28 13.42 -10.19 -1.13
N ASP A 29 13.44 -11.48 -1.46
CA ASP A 29 14.66 -12.29 -1.53
C ASP A 29 15.69 -11.69 -2.50
N TRP A 30 15.23 -11.24 -3.66
CA TRP A 30 16.06 -10.57 -4.65
C TRP A 30 16.59 -9.21 -4.15
N ILE A 31 15.77 -8.43 -3.46
CA ILE A 31 16.18 -7.14 -2.87
C ILE A 31 17.30 -7.36 -1.83
N PHE A 32 17.18 -8.40 -1.01
CA PHE A 32 18.15 -8.75 0.02
C PHE A 32 19.32 -9.62 -0.49
N GLU A 33 19.41 -9.92 -1.79
CA GLU A 33 20.49 -10.74 -2.39
C GLU A 33 21.89 -10.16 -2.13
N LYS A 34 21.99 -8.83 -1.99
CA LYS A 34 23.24 -8.11 -1.76
C LYS A 34 23.63 -7.97 -0.27
N GLY A 35 22.82 -8.53 0.63
CA GLY A 35 23.04 -8.47 2.08
C GLY A 35 21.81 -8.00 2.83
N GLU A 36 21.63 -8.55 4.03
CA GLU A 36 20.55 -8.16 4.94
C GLU A 36 20.86 -6.80 5.59
N ILE A 37 19.80 -6.07 5.93
CA ILE A 37 19.88 -4.74 6.52
C ILE A 37 19.64 -4.90 8.03
N ASP A 38 20.58 -4.41 8.86
CA ASP A 38 20.54 -4.53 10.33
C ASP A 38 19.23 -4.03 10.97
N PHE A 39 18.63 -2.97 10.41
CA PHE A 39 17.40 -2.36 10.94
C PHE A 39 16.11 -2.89 10.29
N LEU A 40 16.23 -3.68 9.22
CA LEU A 40 15.07 -4.22 8.51
C LEU A 40 15.34 -5.68 8.09
N PRO A 41 15.25 -6.61 9.05
CA PRO A 41 15.41 -8.03 8.75
C PRO A 41 14.37 -8.50 7.74
N LYS A 42 14.76 -9.45 6.89
CA LYS A 42 13.85 -10.04 5.90
C LYS A 42 12.60 -10.64 6.55
N ALA A 43 12.74 -11.23 7.74
CA ALA A 43 11.62 -11.78 8.50
C ALA A 43 10.57 -10.72 8.82
N VAL A 44 11.01 -9.53 9.27
CA VAL A 44 10.13 -8.40 9.60
C VAL A 44 9.37 -7.93 8.35
N VAL A 45 10.05 -7.84 7.19
CA VAL A 45 9.40 -7.46 5.92
C VAL A 45 8.34 -8.47 5.49
N ASN A 46 8.61 -9.77 5.65
CA ASN A 46 7.64 -10.79 5.31
C ASN A 46 6.39 -10.72 6.21
N GLU A 47 6.57 -10.49 7.51
CA GLU A 47 5.45 -10.29 8.45
C GLU A 47 4.64 -9.03 8.11
N PHE A 48 5.31 -7.94 7.73
CA PHE A 48 4.66 -6.72 7.25
C PHE A 48 3.77 -6.97 6.02
N ILE A 49 4.28 -7.70 5.02
CA ILE A 49 3.54 -8.02 3.80
C ILE A 49 2.30 -8.86 4.13
N LYS A 50 2.44 -9.88 4.99
CA LYS A 50 1.30 -10.70 5.46
C LYS A 50 0.23 -9.85 6.15
N ASN A 51 0.65 -8.96 7.06
CA ASN A 51 -0.27 -8.06 7.76
C ASN A 51 -1.02 -7.15 6.77
N ARG A 52 -0.32 -6.66 5.75
CA ARG A 52 -0.92 -5.82 4.71
C ARG A 52 -1.96 -6.57 3.86
N PHE A 53 -1.73 -7.84 3.53
CA PHE A 53 -2.74 -8.68 2.89
C PHE A 53 -3.95 -8.91 3.81
N ASN A 54 -3.73 -9.22 5.09
CA ASN A 54 -4.81 -9.39 6.06
C ASN A 54 -5.68 -8.12 6.18
N ASN A 55 -5.07 -6.94 6.30
CA ASN A 55 -5.79 -5.68 6.34
C ASN A 55 -6.59 -5.42 5.05
N SER A 56 -6.04 -5.81 3.90
CA SER A 56 -6.72 -5.68 2.61
C SER A 56 -7.94 -6.63 2.52
N LEU A 57 -7.82 -7.86 3.02
CA LEU A 57 -8.91 -8.84 3.08
C LEU A 57 -10.02 -8.40 4.05
N GLU A 58 -9.63 -7.92 5.24
CA GLU A 58 -10.57 -7.42 6.24
C GLU A 58 -11.35 -6.21 5.72
N SER A 59 -10.68 -5.32 4.97
CA SER A 59 -11.31 -4.13 4.35
C SER A 59 -12.41 -4.48 3.33
N ILE A 60 -12.34 -5.67 2.72
CA ILE A 60 -13.36 -6.17 1.78
C ILE A 60 -14.31 -7.19 2.43
N GLY A 61 -14.18 -7.43 3.75
CA GLY A 61 -15.05 -8.33 4.51
C GLY A 61 -14.71 -9.81 4.39
N ILE A 62 -13.50 -10.15 3.97
CA ILE A 62 -13.02 -11.54 3.86
C ILE A 62 -12.13 -11.88 5.06
N ASP A 63 -12.24 -13.12 5.56
CA ASP A 63 -11.40 -13.62 6.65
C ASP A 63 -9.90 -13.60 6.33
N LYS A 64 -9.12 -13.34 7.38
CA LYS A 64 -7.65 -13.36 7.33
C LYS A 64 -7.15 -14.75 6.97
N ILE A 65 -6.13 -14.81 6.12
CA ILE A 65 -5.52 -16.08 5.68
C ILE A 65 -4.09 -16.27 6.21
N PHE A 66 -3.41 -15.18 6.57
CA PHE A 66 -2.04 -15.24 7.05
C PHE A 66 -2.01 -15.08 8.57
N GLU A 67 -1.26 -15.94 9.26
CA GLU A 67 -0.89 -15.68 10.65
C GLU A 67 0.33 -14.75 10.69
N VAL A 68 0.23 -13.70 11.51
CA VAL A 68 1.26 -12.67 11.69
C VAL A 68 1.79 -12.68 13.11
N ASP A 69 3.09 -12.52 13.26
CA ASP A 69 3.71 -12.34 14.58
C ASP A 69 3.61 -10.87 15.01
N GLU A 70 2.79 -10.60 16.03
CA GLU A 70 2.58 -9.25 16.55
C GLU A 70 3.87 -8.58 17.05
N LYS A 71 4.88 -9.35 17.49
CA LYS A 71 6.15 -8.78 17.96
C LYS A 71 6.97 -8.22 16.80
N LEU A 72 7.08 -9.00 15.71
CA LEU A 72 7.77 -8.56 14.50
C LEU A 72 7.01 -7.44 13.80
N LEU A 73 5.68 -7.46 13.90
CA LEU A 73 4.85 -6.38 13.37
C LEU A 73 5.05 -5.06 14.13
N ALA A 74 5.19 -5.10 15.46
CA ALA A 74 5.48 -3.91 16.26
C ALA A 74 6.81 -3.24 15.85
N GLU A 75 7.80 -4.04 15.41
CA GLU A 75 9.05 -3.50 14.86
C GLU A 75 8.87 -2.72 13.54
N THR A 76 7.69 -2.76 12.92
CA THR A 76 7.37 -2.02 11.69
C THR A 76 6.55 -0.75 11.93
N GLU A 77 6.11 -0.47 13.16
CA GLU A 77 5.27 0.70 13.47
C GLU A 77 5.94 2.04 13.10
N TRP A 78 7.27 2.12 13.23
CA TRP A 78 8.02 3.32 12.86
C TRP A 78 7.86 3.69 11.36
N PHE A 79 7.59 2.69 10.50
CA PHE A 79 7.38 2.92 9.08
C PHE A 79 6.03 3.59 8.81
N ASP A 80 4.99 3.15 9.53
CA ASP A 80 3.67 3.79 9.47
C ASP A 80 3.74 5.23 10.02
N ASP A 81 4.48 5.44 11.10
CA ASP A 81 4.73 6.77 11.67
C ASP A 81 5.49 7.69 10.70
N GLU A 82 6.49 7.20 9.97
CA GLU A 82 7.17 7.99 8.94
C GLU A 82 6.24 8.34 7.76
N ILE A 83 5.40 7.39 7.32
CA ILE A 83 4.41 7.63 6.26
C ILE A 83 3.38 8.70 6.68
N ILE A 84 2.98 8.72 7.95
CA ILE A 84 2.03 9.71 8.48
C ILE A 84 2.73 11.04 8.77
N GLY A 85 3.93 11.01 9.37
CA GLY A 85 4.72 12.17 9.76
C GLY A 85 5.15 13.03 8.56
N THR A 86 5.55 12.39 7.46
CA THR A 86 5.86 13.10 6.20
C THR A 86 4.64 13.80 5.57
N LYS A 87 3.41 13.38 5.89
CA LYS A 87 2.19 14.08 5.44
C LYS A 87 1.88 15.34 6.24
N HIS A 88 2.46 15.51 7.44
CA HIS A 88 2.17 16.65 8.32
C HIS A 88 3.14 17.83 8.12
N GLY A 89 4.36 17.56 7.62
CA GLY A 89 5.41 18.58 7.44
C GLY A 89 5.45 19.25 6.06
N ASP A 90 4.61 18.83 5.11
CA ASP A 90 4.73 19.25 3.71
C ASP A 90 3.52 20.03 3.17
N PHE A 91 3.24 21.18 3.81
CA PHE A 91 2.24 22.13 3.34
C PHE A 91 2.73 22.98 2.15
N PHE A 92 4.06 23.09 1.96
CA PHE A 92 4.68 24.01 0.99
C PHE A 92 5.38 23.33 -0.21
N VAL A 93 5.69 22.02 -0.17
CA VAL A 93 6.18 21.21 -1.30
C VAL A 93 5.05 20.30 -1.83
N LYS A 94 3.79 20.68 -1.60
CA LYS A 94 2.67 20.16 -2.39
C LYS A 94 2.78 20.71 -3.81
N ARG A 95 3.50 20.01 -4.69
CA ARG A 95 3.56 20.32 -6.13
C ARG A 95 2.12 20.30 -6.65
N SER A 96 1.52 21.48 -6.78
CA SER A 96 0.17 21.61 -7.33
C SER A 96 0.20 21.04 -8.75
N ILE A 97 -0.41 19.89 -8.97
CA ILE A 97 -0.80 19.45 -10.30
C ILE A 97 -2.03 20.23 -10.74
N ASN A 98 -1.93 21.57 -10.74
CA ASN A 98 -2.85 22.41 -11.49
C ASN A 98 -2.37 22.41 -12.93
N TYR A 99 -2.80 21.41 -13.69
CA TYR A 99 -2.84 21.54 -15.13
C TYR A 99 -3.91 22.58 -15.48
N SER A 100 -3.53 23.87 -15.52
CA SER A 100 -4.41 24.91 -16.07
C SER A 100 -4.49 24.73 -17.58
N LYS A 101 -5.46 23.96 -18.04
CA LYS A 101 -5.86 23.97 -19.46
C LYS A 101 -6.98 25.00 -19.62
N ARG A 102 -6.65 26.12 -20.28
CA ARG A 102 -7.47 27.30 -20.63
C ARG A 102 -7.44 28.45 -19.64
N THR A 103 -6.30 29.14 -19.58
CA THR A 103 -6.31 30.59 -19.37
C THR A 103 -6.82 31.23 -20.67
N GLN A 104 -8.12 31.54 -20.76
CA GLN A 104 -8.59 32.52 -21.74
C GLN A 104 -8.23 33.90 -21.18
N SER A 105 -7.33 34.61 -21.86
CA SER A 105 -7.06 36.02 -21.57
C SER A 105 -8.23 36.83 -22.12
N ILE A 106 -9.00 37.46 -21.24
CA ILE A 106 -9.99 38.46 -21.65
C ILE A 106 -9.31 39.82 -21.51
N THR A 107 -9.07 40.49 -22.64
CA THR A 107 -8.58 41.87 -22.71
C THR A 107 -9.74 42.83 -22.93
N SER A 108 -9.60 44.07 -22.45
CA SER A 108 -10.66 45.09 -22.36
C SER A 108 -11.33 45.50 -23.69
N ASP A 109 -10.89 44.99 -24.85
CA ASP A 109 -11.55 45.19 -26.15
C ASP A 109 -12.85 44.39 -26.31
N ASP A 110 -13.16 43.46 -25.39
CA ASP A 110 -14.39 42.63 -25.45
C ASP A 110 -15.54 43.19 -24.61
N LEU A 111 -15.36 44.35 -23.95
CA LEU A 111 -16.33 44.94 -23.02
C LEU A 111 -16.85 46.34 -23.43
N PHE A 112 -16.55 46.81 -24.64
CA PHE A 112 -17.15 48.01 -25.22
C PHE A 112 -17.39 47.85 -26.73
#